data_AF-A0A093ZSX7-F1
#
_entry.id   AF-A0A093ZSX7-F1
#
_cell.length_a   1.000
_cell.length_b   1.000
_cell.length_c   1.000
_cell.angle_alpha   90.00
_cell.angle_beta   90.00
_cell.angle_gamma   90.00
#
_symmetry.space_group_name_H-M   'P 1'
#
loop_
_entity.id
_entity.type
_entity.pdbx_description
1 polymer ?
#
loop_
_entity_poly.entity_id
_entity_poly.type
_entity_poly.pdbx_seq_one_letter_code
_entity_poly.pdbx_strand_id
1 'polypeptide(L)'
;TPPHHHTTTTITAIMAPIKLDDNASYNRYKNLTERPLGMKAFLQDDGGLFIVSSGELFCRIDVMTEQERNDAGVLDEPQFRLCTQKGRFSHTGNLRAHLTGSHKVKLTEVRKGTNSAHHVRETCRFFEATMRVHDLHTTANARGEELEELADDDALKTPQKEKTRQPVVPRRPIAPRKKDGTVNKARMKAIANITVKCQGCRQAKEKGT
;
A
#
# COMPACT_ATOMS: atom_id res chain seq x y z
N THR A 1 -47.83 -2.95 -31.98
CA THR A 1 -46.45 -3.26 -31.55
C THR A 1 -45.89 -2.01 -30.90
N PRO A 2 -45.63 -2.00 -29.58
CA PRO A 2 -45.13 -0.80 -28.90
C PRO A 2 -43.63 -0.61 -29.16
N PRO A 3 -43.11 0.63 -29.10
CA PRO A 3 -41.68 0.88 -29.28
C PRO A 3 -40.93 0.50 -27.99
N HIS A 4 -39.88 -0.30 -28.15
CA HIS A 4 -38.95 -0.64 -27.07
C HIS A 4 -38.16 0.61 -26.65
N HIS A 5 -38.41 1.09 -25.44
CA HIS A 5 -37.50 2.02 -24.77
C HIS A 5 -36.23 1.26 -24.38
N HIS A 6 -35.13 1.57 -25.08
CA HIS A 6 -33.80 1.19 -24.63
C HIS A 6 -33.40 2.10 -23.47
N THR A 7 -33.51 1.59 -22.25
CA THR A 7 -32.93 2.22 -21.06
C THR A 7 -31.41 2.06 -21.16
N THR A 8 -30.71 3.08 -21.63
CA THR A 8 -29.26 3.15 -21.55
C THR A 8 -28.88 3.38 -20.09
N THR A 9 -28.67 2.29 -19.34
CA THR A 9 -28.04 2.34 -18.03
C THR A 9 -26.62 2.89 -18.22
N THR A 10 -26.43 4.17 -17.90
CA THR A 10 -25.11 4.76 -17.79
C THR A 10 -24.40 4.06 -16.63
N ILE A 11 -23.55 3.10 -16.94
CA ILE A 11 -22.59 2.55 -16.00
C ILE A 11 -21.62 3.70 -15.70
N THR A 12 -21.89 4.44 -14.64
CA THR A 12 -20.94 5.41 -14.10
C THR A 12 -19.70 4.62 -13.73
N ALA A 13 -18.65 4.74 -14.54
CA ALA A 13 -17.36 4.15 -14.22
C ALA A 13 -16.91 4.72 -12.86
N ILE A 14 -17.03 3.92 -11.80
CA ILE A 14 -16.56 4.30 -10.47
C ILE A 14 -15.05 4.46 -10.59
N MET A 15 -14.58 5.70 -10.69
CA MET A 15 -13.15 5.99 -10.70
C MET A 15 -12.56 5.48 -9.38
N ALA A 16 -11.64 4.52 -9.46
CA ALA A 16 -10.95 4.01 -8.28
C ALA A 16 -10.29 5.18 -7.52
N PRO A 17 -10.38 5.23 -6.17
CA PRO A 17 -9.90 6.39 -5.40
C PRO A 17 -8.45 6.70 -5.72
N ILE A 18 -8.19 7.97 -6.03
CA ILE A 18 -6.84 8.49 -6.27
C ILE A 18 -6.25 9.03 -4.97
N LYS A 19 -7.10 9.52 -4.06
CA LYS A 19 -6.74 9.90 -2.69
C LYS A 19 -7.52 9.05 -1.69
N LEU A 20 -6.90 8.83 -0.54
CA LEU A 20 -7.52 8.04 0.53
C LEU A 20 -8.76 8.73 1.12
N ASP A 21 -8.75 10.07 1.23
CA ASP A 21 -9.89 10.85 1.72
C ASP A 21 -11.14 10.78 0.81
N ASP A 22 -10.99 10.33 -0.44
CA ASP A 22 -12.12 10.12 -1.35
C ASP A 22 -12.87 8.79 -1.04
N ASN A 23 -12.32 7.93 -0.18
CA ASN A 23 -12.90 6.65 0.17
C ASN A 23 -13.93 6.78 1.32
N ALA A 24 -15.17 6.38 1.06
CA ALA A 24 -16.26 6.46 2.03
C ALA A 24 -16.00 5.62 3.30
N SER A 25 -15.45 4.41 3.15
CA SER A 25 -15.14 3.52 4.27
C SER A 25 -14.04 4.09 5.16
N TYR A 26 -13.01 4.69 4.56
CA TYR A 26 -11.98 5.41 5.30
C TYR A 26 -12.55 6.60 6.09
N ASN A 27 -13.44 7.38 5.47
CA ASN A 27 -14.10 8.49 6.17
C ASN A 27 -14.96 8.01 7.34
N ARG A 28 -15.72 6.92 7.19
CA ARG A 28 -16.44 6.28 8.31
C ARG A 28 -15.48 5.85 9.40
N TYR A 29 -14.42 5.11 9.04
CA TYR A 29 -13.38 4.66 9.98
C TYR A 29 -12.76 5.82 10.76
N LYS A 30 -12.42 6.92 10.08
CA LYS A 30 -11.82 8.11 10.69
C LYS A 30 -12.74 8.79 11.70
N ASN A 31 -14.04 8.65 11.54
CA ASN A 31 -15.05 9.25 12.41
C ASN A 31 -15.45 8.36 13.60
N LEU A 32 -14.96 7.12 13.67
CA LEU A 32 -15.17 6.27 14.85
C LEU A 32 -14.45 6.84 16.07
N THR A 33 -15.11 6.76 17.23
CA THR A 33 -14.53 7.15 18.52
C THR A 33 -13.71 6.02 19.13
N GLU A 34 -14.18 4.78 18.93
CA GLU A 34 -13.55 3.55 19.41
C GLU A 34 -13.07 2.68 18.24
N ARG A 35 -12.10 1.82 18.55
CA ARG A 35 -11.52 0.86 17.62
C ARG A 35 -12.63 0.00 16.99
N PRO A 36 -12.60 -0.21 15.66
CA PRO A 36 -13.54 -1.11 15.01
C PRO A 36 -13.54 -2.51 15.63
N LEU A 37 -14.70 -3.17 15.58
CA LEU A 37 -14.87 -4.55 16.02
C LEU A 37 -14.30 -5.52 14.97
N GLY A 38 -13.84 -6.69 15.43
CA GLY A 38 -13.29 -7.75 14.56
C GLY A 38 -11.95 -7.40 13.89
N MET A 39 -11.22 -6.42 14.42
CA MET A 39 -9.92 -6.06 13.87
C MET A 39 -8.84 -7.10 14.18
N LYS A 40 -8.04 -7.43 13.16
CA LYS A 40 -6.85 -8.27 13.29
C LYS A 40 -5.66 -7.45 13.80
N ALA A 41 -4.68 -8.15 14.38
CA ALA A 41 -3.43 -7.54 14.83
C ALA A 41 -2.61 -6.93 13.67
N PHE A 42 -1.64 -6.08 13.99
CA PHE A 42 -0.69 -5.59 12.99
C PHE A 42 0.14 -6.73 12.41
N LEU A 43 0.37 -6.66 11.10
CA LEU A 43 1.32 -7.54 10.44
C LEU A 43 2.75 -7.09 10.70
N GLN A 44 3.67 -8.06 10.69
CA GLN A 44 5.11 -7.82 10.63
C GLN A 44 5.60 -8.03 9.20
N ASP A 45 6.62 -7.28 8.80
CA ASP A 45 7.36 -7.57 7.58
C ASP A 45 8.37 -8.72 7.79
N ASP A 46 9.06 -9.13 6.72
CA ASP A 46 10.08 -10.20 6.77
C ASP A 46 11.22 -9.91 7.77
N GLY A 47 11.39 -8.65 8.20
CA GLY A 47 12.37 -8.23 9.20
C GLY A 47 11.82 -8.18 10.63
N GLY A 48 10.58 -8.64 10.87
CA GLY A 48 9.92 -8.57 12.17
C GLY A 48 9.47 -7.16 12.56
N LEU A 49 9.45 -6.20 11.63
CA LEU A 49 9.02 -4.84 11.90
C LEU A 49 7.52 -4.71 11.69
N PHE A 50 6.82 -4.08 12.63
CA PHE A 50 5.38 -3.89 12.50
C PHE A 50 5.04 -2.89 11.38
N ILE A 51 4.05 -3.25 10.57
CA ILE A 51 3.53 -2.46 9.47
C ILE A 51 2.35 -1.63 9.98
N VAL A 52 2.43 -0.30 9.81
CA VAL A 52 1.33 0.62 10.11
C VAL A 52 0.91 1.28 8.80
N SER A 53 -0.30 0.98 8.34
CA SER A 53 -0.83 1.51 7.09
C SER A 53 -1.05 3.03 7.16
N SER A 54 -1.07 3.68 6.00
CA SER A 54 -1.46 5.08 5.91
C SER A 54 -2.91 5.27 6.34
N GLY A 55 -3.17 6.30 7.13
CA GLY A 55 -4.52 6.58 7.63
C GLY A 55 -4.96 5.74 8.83
N GLU A 56 -4.17 4.78 9.31
CA GLU A 56 -4.51 4.00 10.52
C GLU A 56 -4.55 4.91 11.77
N LEU A 57 -5.61 4.79 12.57
CA LEU A 57 -5.84 5.65 13.75
C LEU A 57 -6.09 4.86 15.05
N PHE A 58 -6.09 3.53 15.02
CA PHE A 58 -6.31 2.70 16.21
C PHE A 58 -5.13 1.78 16.47
N CYS A 59 -4.87 1.51 17.75
CA CYS A 59 -3.83 0.56 18.14
C CYS A 59 -4.34 -0.88 17.97
N ARG A 60 -3.61 -1.68 17.20
CA ARG A 60 -3.90 -3.10 16.91
C ARG A 60 -2.73 -4.01 17.26
N ILE A 61 -1.88 -3.58 18.18
CA ILE A 61 -0.79 -4.43 18.66
C ILE A 61 -1.39 -5.56 19.48
N ASP A 62 -0.96 -6.78 19.20
CA ASP A 62 -1.21 -7.93 20.07
C ASP A 62 -0.33 -7.79 21.31
N VAL A 63 -0.95 -7.85 22.49
CA VAL A 63 -0.29 -7.75 23.79
C VAL A 63 -0.20 -9.09 24.50
N MET A 64 -0.68 -10.18 23.89
CA MET A 64 -0.49 -11.51 24.47
C MET A 64 0.97 -11.93 24.35
N THR A 65 1.46 -12.48 25.45
CA THR A 65 2.70 -13.25 25.47
C THR A 65 2.51 -14.59 24.78
N GLU A 66 3.62 -15.22 24.39
CA GLU A 66 3.58 -16.55 23.80
C GLU A 66 2.97 -17.59 24.74
N GLN A 67 3.25 -17.48 26.05
CA GLN A 67 2.66 -18.36 27.05
C GLN A 67 1.14 -18.17 27.14
N GLU A 68 0.66 -16.94 27.27
CA GLU A 68 -0.79 -16.66 27.30
C GLU A 68 -1.48 -17.15 26.02
N ARG A 69 -0.81 -17.03 24.86
CA ARG A 69 -1.34 -17.53 23.58
C ARG A 69 -1.46 -19.04 23.57
N ASN A 70 -0.44 -19.74 24.06
CA ASN A 70 -0.44 -21.20 24.15
C ASN A 70 -1.52 -21.67 25.12
N ASP A 71 -1.67 -21.01 26.27
CA ASP A 71 -2.69 -21.33 27.26
C ASP A 71 -4.10 -21.11 26.70
N ALA A 72 -4.33 -20.00 25.99
CA ALA A 72 -5.61 -19.73 25.31
C ALA A 72 -5.93 -20.78 24.26
N GLY A 73 -4.94 -21.26 23.51
CA GLY A 73 -5.12 -22.34 22.54
C GLY A 73 -5.52 -23.68 23.17
N VAL A 74 -5.12 -23.95 24.41
CA VAL A 74 -5.56 -25.14 25.17
C VAL A 74 -6.99 -24.98 25.68
N LEU A 75 -7.41 -23.75 25.98
CA LEU A 75 -8.72 -23.41 26.53
C LEU A 75 -9.78 -23.05 25.47
N ASP A 76 -9.44 -23.15 24.18
CA ASP A 76 -10.29 -22.73 23.06
C ASP A 76 -10.70 -21.24 23.15
N GLU A 77 -9.82 -20.41 23.71
CA GLU A 77 -9.99 -18.96 23.83
C GLU A 77 -9.28 -18.21 22.69
N PRO A 78 -9.65 -16.95 22.41
CA PRO A 78 -8.98 -16.13 21.41
C PRO A 78 -7.47 -16.02 21.65
N GLN A 79 -6.68 -16.46 20.66
CA GLN A 79 -5.21 -16.53 20.73
C GLN A 79 -4.48 -15.19 20.54
N PHE A 80 -5.21 -14.08 20.53
CA PHE A 80 -4.61 -12.74 20.50
C PHE A 80 -5.47 -11.76 21.29
N ARG A 81 -4.83 -10.75 21.86
CA ARG A 81 -5.51 -9.67 22.58
C ARG A 81 -4.92 -8.34 22.16
N LEU A 82 -5.77 -7.49 21.62
CA LEU A 82 -5.32 -6.16 21.21
C LEU A 82 -5.10 -5.24 22.42
N CYS A 83 -4.23 -4.25 22.27
CA CYS A 83 -4.01 -3.19 23.26
C CYS A 83 -5.32 -2.62 23.84
N THR A 84 -5.29 -2.28 25.13
CA THR A 84 -6.41 -1.74 25.90
C THR A 84 -6.81 -0.32 25.47
N GLN A 85 -5.93 0.41 24.79
CA GLN A 85 -6.23 1.72 24.21
C GLN A 85 -7.21 1.57 23.04
N LYS A 86 -8.51 1.64 23.35
CA LYS A 86 -9.60 1.57 22.36
C LYS A 86 -9.83 2.87 21.61
N GLY A 87 -9.46 4.00 22.19
CA GLY A 87 -9.74 5.33 21.61
C GLY A 87 -8.94 5.63 20.35
N ARG A 88 -9.50 6.49 19.50
CA ARG A 88 -8.88 6.97 18.26
C ARG A 88 -7.71 7.93 18.51
N PHE A 89 -6.60 7.74 17.81
CA PHE A 89 -5.53 8.73 17.70
C PHE A 89 -5.86 9.82 16.67
N SER A 90 -5.41 11.05 16.90
CA SER A 90 -5.70 12.16 15.98
C SER A 90 -5.08 12.00 14.58
N HIS A 91 -3.91 11.34 14.51
CA HIS A 91 -3.25 11.00 13.25
C HIS A 91 -2.30 9.81 13.43
N THR A 92 -1.89 9.21 12.31
CA THR A 92 -1.02 8.02 12.24
C THR A 92 0.30 8.23 12.98
N GLY A 93 0.87 9.45 12.94
CA GLY A 93 2.09 9.80 13.68
C GLY A 93 1.98 9.57 15.20
N ASN A 94 0.85 9.91 15.82
CA ASN A 94 0.63 9.73 17.26
C ASN A 94 0.43 8.27 17.63
N LEU A 95 -0.29 7.52 16.78
CA LEU A 95 -0.38 6.07 16.90
C LEU A 95 1.02 5.43 16.87
N ARG A 96 1.87 5.84 15.92
CA ARG A 96 3.25 5.33 15.82
C ARG A 96 4.07 5.66 17.05
N ALA A 97 3.95 6.89 17.58
CA ALA A 97 4.62 7.30 18.81
C ALA A 97 4.17 6.46 20.02
N HIS A 98 2.87 6.18 20.13
CA HIS A 98 2.32 5.28 21.14
C HIS A 98 2.89 3.86 21.03
N LEU A 99 2.96 3.30 19.81
CA LEU A 99 3.53 1.97 19.58
C LEU A 99 5.00 1.90 20.00
N THR A 100 5.81 2.89 19.62
CA THR A 100 7.24 2.92 19.99
C THR A 100 7.47 3.25 21.47
N GLY A 101 6.63 4.07 22.09
CA GLY A 101 6.80 4.50 23.47
C GLY A 101 6.20 3.53 24.48
N SER A 102 4.93 3.18 24.32
CA SER A 102 4.19 2.34 25.26
C SER A 102 4.47 0.86 25.05
N HIS A 103 4.54 0.39 23.80
CA HIS A 103 4.74 -1.03 23.48
C HIS A 103 6.20 -1.38 23.14
N LYS A 104 7.07 -0.38 22.99
CA LYS A 104 8.51 -0.56 22.69
C LYS A 104 8.77 -1.40 21.43
N VAL A 105 7.84 -1.40 20.47
CA VAL A 105 7.95 -2.18 19.24
C VAL A 105 8.74 -1.44 18.16
N LYS A 106 9.42 -2.20 17.30
CA LYS A 106 10.07 -1.65 16.11
C LYS A 106 9.08 -1.57 14.96
N LEU A 107 9.00 -0.40 14.33
CA LEU A 107 8.08 -0.13 13.24
C LEU A 107 8.83 -0.04 11.91
N THR A 108 8.17 -0.46 10.84
CA THR A 108 8.61 -0.19 9.47
C THR A 108 8.76 1.32 9.22
N GLU A 109 9.82 1.73 8.54
CA GLU A 109 10.06 3.14 8.26
C GLU A 109 8.95 3.75 7.40
N VAL A 110 8.50 4.96 7.77
CA VAL A 110 7.57 5.71 6.93
C VAL A 110 8.34 6.28 5.76
N ARG A 111 8.03 5.78 4.57
CA ARG A 111 8.66 6.28 3.35
C ARG A 111 8.06 7.60 2.91
N LYS A 112 8.92 8.61 2.87
CA LYS A 112 8.63 9.94 2.34
C LYS A 112 8.22 9.87 0.87
N GLY A 113 7.37 10.80 0.44
CA GLY A 113 6.88 10.92 -0.93
C GLY A 113 5.45 10.39 -1.13
N THR A 114 4.84 10.80 -2.24
CA THR A 114 3.44 10.50 -2.59
C THR A 114 3.21 8.99 -2.67
N ASN A 115 2.06 8.53 -2.16
CA ASN A 115 1.64 7.15 -2.31
C ASN A 115 1.30 6.86 -3.78
N SER A 116 1.67 5.67 -4.26
CA SER A 116 1.27 5.24 -5.60
C SER A 116 -0.25 5.01 -5.62
N ALA A 117 -0.88 5.18 -6.79
CA ALA A 117 -2.30 4.88 -6.95
C ALA A 117 -2.65 3.44 -6.56
N HIS A 118 -1.71 2.50 -6.79
CA HIS A 118 -1.85 1.11 -6.34
C HIS A 118 -1.97 1.01 -4.82
N HIS A 119 -1.03 1.62 -4.10
CA HIS A 119 -1.01 1.58 -2.63
C HIS A 119 -2.25 2.26 -2.03
N VAL A 120 -2.73 3.35 -2.64
CA VAL A 120 -3.99 3.99 -2.24
C VAL A 120 -5.16 3.02 -2.39
N ARG A 121 -5.27 2.31 -3.52
CA ARG A 121 -6.35 1.32 -3.74
C ARG A 121 -6.30 0.16 -2.75
N GLU A 122 -5.12 -0.38 -2.46
CA GLU A 122 -4.95 -1.42 -1.43
C GLU A 122 -5.38 -0.92 -0.05
N THR A 123 -5.02 0.32 0.26
CA THR A 123 -5.44 0.97 1.51
C THR A 123 -6.95 1.17 1.59
N CYS A 124 -7.59 1.58 0.50
CA CYS A 124 -9.04 1.67 0.42
C CYS A 124 -9.72 0.32 0.63
N ARG A 125 -9.24 -0.75 -0.03
CA ARG A 125 -9.75 -2.12 0.15
C ARG A 125 -9.63 -2.58 1.60
N PHE A 126 -8.52 -2.24 2.26
CA PHE A 126 -8.33 -2.53 3.67
C PHE A 126 -9.38 -1.88 4.57
N PHE A 127 -9.67 -0.59 4.35
CA PHE A 127 -10.69 0.09 5.13
C PHE A 127 -12.12 -0.38 4.80
N GLU A 128 -12.40 -0.70 3.54
CA GLU A 128 -13.67 -1.32 3.13
C GLU A 128 -13.88 -2.66 3.84
N ALA A 129 -12.88 -3.54 3.82
CA ALA A 129 -12.93 -4.81 4.52
C ALA A 129 -13.10 -4.61 6.03
N THR A 130 -12.30 -3.73 6.65
CA THR A 130 -12.38 -3.42 8.08
C THR A 130 -13.77 -2.93 8.48
N MET A 131 -14.35 -1.98 7.74
CA MET A 131 -15.68 -1.44 8.06
C MET A 131 -16.79 -2.46 7.83
N ARG A 132 -16.68 -3.30 6.81
CA ARG A 132 -17.62 -4.41 6.59
C ARG A 132 -17.61 -5.38 7.77
N VAL A 133 -16.43 -5.75 8.28
CA VAL A 133 -16.31 -6.60 9.47
C VAL A 133 -16.90 -5.94 10.70
N HIS A 134 -16.63 -4.64 10.89
CA HIS A 134 -17.21 -3.89 11.99
C HIS A 134 -18.75 -3.83 11.91
N ASP A 135 -19.32 -3.63 10.72
CA ASP A 135 -20.76 -3.60 10.51
C ASP A 135 -21.41 -4.97 10.80
N LEU A 136 -20.75 -6.07 10.41
CA LEU A 136 -21.18 -7.43 10.75
C LEU A 136 -21.22 -7.64 12.26
N HIS A 137 -20.12 -7.33 12.97
CA HIS A 137 -20.07 -7.45 14.44
C HIS A 137 -21.08 -6.56 15.14
N THR A 138 -21.28 -5.34 14.66
CA THR A 138 -22.28 -4.43 15.23
C THR A 138 -23.69 -5.01 15.07
N THR A 139 -23.99 -5.60 13.92
CA THR A 139 -25.29 -6.23 13.64
C THR A 139 -25.51 -7.48 14.48
N ALA A 140 -24.52 -8.35 14.59
CA ALA A 140 -24.59 -9.57 15.40
C ALA A 140 -24.77 -9.25 16.89
N ASN A 141 -23.98 -8.30 17.41
CA ASN A 141 -24.13 -7.82 18.79
C ASN A 141 -25.51 -7.23 19.06
N ALA A 142 -26.08 -6.49 18.11
CA ALA A 142 -27.44 -5.95 18.23
C ALA A 142 -28.52 -7.05 18.23
N ARG A 143 -28.26 -8.20 17.61
CA ARG A 143 -29.14 -9.37 17.58
C ARG A 143 -28.88 -10.37 18.70
N GLY A 144 -27.78 -10.22 19.44
CA GLY A 144 -27.32 -11.22 20.42
C GLY A 144 -26.85 -12.52 19.76
N GLU A 145 -26.45 -12.46 18.50
CA GLU A 145 -25.96 -13.61 17.73
C GLU A 145 -24.45 -13.72 17.88
N GLU A 146 -23.95 -14.96 17.99
CA GLU A 146 -22.52 -15.25 17.87
C GLU A 146 -22.14 -15.22 16.38
N LEU A 147 -21.01 -14.59 16.08
CA LEU A 147 -20.49 -14.52 14.71
C LEU A 147 -19.58 -15.71 14.46
N GLU A 148 -19.83 -16.42 13.36
CA GLU A 148 -18.88 -17.39 12.83
C GLU A 148 -17.54 -16.69 12.51
N GLU A 149 -16.44 -17.43 12.74
CA GLU A 149 -15.10 -16.93 12.50
C GLU A 149 -14.96 -16.52 11.03
N LEU A 150 -14.65 -15.24 10.80
CA LEU A 150 -14.49 -14.72 9.45
C LEU A 150 -13.23 -15.31 8.81
N ALA A 151 -13.41 -15.96 7.65
CA ALA A 151 -12.30 -16.47 6.86
C ALA A 151 -11.19 -15.41 6.68
N ASP A 152 -9.95 -15.88 6.58
CA ASP A 152 -8.78 -15.03 6.33
C ASP A 152 -8.88 -14.31 4.97
N ASP A 153 -9.50 -13.13 4.98
CA ASP A 153 -9.57 -12.23 3.84
C ASP A 153 -8.25 -11.45 3.73
N ASP A 154 -7.55 -11.62 2.59
CA ASP A 154 -6.34 -10.86 2.26
C ASP A 154 -6.56 -9.35 2.32
N ALA A 155 -7.79 -8.85 2.09
CA ALA A 155 -8.10 -7.44 2.23
C ALA A 155 -8.00 -6.94 3.67
N LEU A 156 -8.07 -7.80 4.69
CA LEU A 156 -7.86 -7.42 6.09
C LEU A 156 -6.37 -7.32 6.47
N LYS A 157 -5.47 -7.74 5.57
CA LYS A 157 -4.03 -7.60 5.78
C LYS A 157 -3.63 -6.13 5.68
N THR A 158 -2.72 -5.71 6.56
CA THR A 158 -2.28 -4.31 6.60
C THR A 158 -1.48 -4.00 5.33
N PRO A 159 -1.94 -3.05 4.49
CA PRO A 159 -1.26 -2.72 3.23
C PRO A 159 0.16 -2.24 3.47
N GLN A 160 1.12 -2.80 2.73
CA GLN A 160 2.51 -2.37 2.79
C GLN A 160 2.87 -1.59 1.53
N LYS A 161 3.55 -0.45 1.71
CA LYS A 161 4.09 0.30 0.58
C LYS A 161 5.26 -0.47 -0.04
N GLU A 162 5.10 -0.91 -1.29
CA GLU A 162 6.11 -1.72 -2.01
C GLU A 162 7.50 -1.07 -1.99
N LYS A 163 8.56 -1.88 -1.91
CA LYS A 163 9.95 -1.44 -2.09
C LYS A 163 10.11 -0.83 -3.49
N THR A 164 10.44 0.47 -3.57
CA THR A 164 10.81 1.10 -4.84
C THR A 164 11.93 0.25 -5.42
N ARG A 165 11.66 -0.41 -6.55
CA ARG A 165 12.69 -1.16 -7.26
C ARG A 165 13.84 -0.20 -7.50
N GLN A 166 15.07 -0.63 -7.18
CA GLN A 166 16.23 0.23 -7.45
C GLN A 166 16.15 0.72 -8.89
N PRO A 167 16.40 2.02 -9.16
CA PRO A 167 16.37 2.53 -10.51
C PRO A 167 17.23 1.62 -11.38
N VAL A 168 16.59 0.94 -12.32
CA VAL A 168 17.34 0.17 -13.32
C VAL A 168 18.03 1.23 -14.15
N VAL A 169 19.32 1.45 -13.90
CA VAL A 169 20.14 2.36 -14.68
C VAL A 169 19.93 1.96 -16.14
N PRO A 170 19.41 2.86 -17.01
CA PRO A 170 19.23 2.54 -18.41
C PRO A 170 20.57 2.01 -18.93
N ARG A 171 20.61 0.77 -19.39
CA ARG A 171 21.85 0.18 -19.91
C ARG A 171 22.34 1.10 -21.02
N ARG A 172 23.49 1.73 -20.81
CA ARG A 172 24.12 2.55 -21.86
C ARG A 172 24.31 1.66 -23.09
N PRO A 173 23.91 2.10 -24.29
CA PRO A 173 24.19 1.33 -25.50
C PRO A 173 25.67 1.00 -25.58
N ILE A 174 26.00 -0.25 -25.89
CA ILE A 174 27.38 -0.68 -26.05
C ILE A 174 27.93 0.00 -27.31
N ALA A 175 28.94 0.85 -27.15
CA ALA A 175 29.60 1.49 -28.27
C ALA A 175 30.30 0.42 -29.13
N PRO A 176 30.01 0.33 -30.45
CA PRO A 176 30.73 -0.58 -31.34
C PRO A 176 32.22 -0.27 -31.33
N ARG A 177 33.06 -1.30 -31.16
CA ARG A 177 34.52 -1.18 -31.16
C ARG A 177 35.13 -1.80 -32.42
N LYS A 178 36.32 -1.33 -32.79
CA LYS A 178 37.18 -1.95 -33.80
C LYS A 178 38.02 -3.06 -33.16
N LYS A 179 38.76 -3.84 -33.97
CA LYS A 179 39.66 -4.90 -33.50
C LYS A 179 40.78 -4.37 -32.58
N ASP A 180 41.20 -3.12 -32.77
CA ASP A 180 42.19 -2.41 -31.94
C ASP A 180 41.61 -1.86 -30.62
N GLY A 181 40.34 -2.17 -30.30
CA GLY A 181 39.67 -1.70 -29.09
C GLY A 181 39.15 -0.26 -29.14
N THR A 182 39.47 0.51 -30.18
CA THR A 182 39.01 1.90 -30.35
C THR A 182 37.53 1.96 -30.77
N VAL A 183 36.88 3.09 -30.49
CA VAL A 183 35.46 3.29 -30.80
C VAL A 183 35.25 3.42 -32.32
N ASN A 184 34.36 2.61 -32.88
CA ASN A 184 34.00 2.63 -34.29
C ASN A 184 32.93 3.70 -34.58
N LYS A 185 33.38 4.94 -34.78
CA LYS A 185 32.53 6.10 -35.10
C LYS A 185 31.67 5.92 -36.35
N ALA A 186 32.14 5.18 -37.35
CA ALA A 186 31.37 4.93 -38.57
C ALA A 186 30.17 4.02 -38.29
N ARG A 187 30.40 2.92 -37.55
CA ARG A 187 29.34 1.99 -37.15
C ARG A 187 28.36 2.63 -36.15
N MET A 188 28.83 3.52 -35.27
CA MET A 188 27.92 4.33 -34.43
C MET A 188 26.97 5.20 -35.25
N LYS A 189 27.47 5.90 -36.27
CA LYS A 189 26.63 6.73 -37.15
C LYS A 189 25.61 5.91 -37.92
N ALA A 190 26.01 4.72 -38.38
CA ALA A 190 25.12 3.80 -39.08
C ALA A 190 24.00 3.29 -38.16
N ILE A 191 24.33 2.85 -36.94
CA ILE A 191 23.32 2.40 -35.95
C ILE A 191 22.38 3.54 -35.56
N ALA A 192 22.89 4.76 -35.46
CA ALA A 192 22.09 5.94 -35.11
C ALA A 192 21.34 6.57 -36.30
N ASN A 193 21.44 6.00 -37.51
CA ASN A 193 20.87 6.55 -38.75
C ASN A 193 21.19 8.04 -38.98
N ILE A 194 22.37 8.49 -38.54
CA ILE A 194 22.79 9.89 -38.71
C ILE A 194 23.38 10.04 -40.12
N THR A 195 22.55 10.43 -41.07
CA THR A 195 22.91 10.64 -42.48
C THR A 195 23.48 12.04 -42.74
N VAL A 196 23.14 13.03 -41.90
CA VAL A 196 23.51 14.44 -42.11
C VAL A 196 24.09 15.05 -40.84
N LYS A 197 25.17 15.83 -40.98
CA LYS A 197 25.72 16.64 -39.88
C LYS A 197 24.85 17.87 -39.63
N CYS A 198 24.56 18.17 -38.36
CA CYS A 198 23.96 19.44 -37.98
C CYS A 198 24.89 20.61 -38.31
N GLN A 199 24.32 21.83 -38.38
CA GLN A 199 25.04 23.03 -38.80
C GLN A 199 26.24 23.36 -37.91
N GLY A 200 26.14 23.16 -36.58
CA GLY A 200 27.26 23.32 -35.66
C GLY A 200 28.41 22.34 -35.92
N CYS A 201 28.12 21.06 -36.21
CA CYS A 201 29.14 20.07 -36.57
C CYS A 201 29.75 20.29 -37.96
N ARG A 202 29.06 21.02 -38.86
CA ARG A 202 29.62 21.45 -40.15
C ARG A 202 30.63 22.58 -39.93
N GLN A 203 30.22 23.62 -39.20
CA GLN A 203 31.06 24.78 -38.87
C GLN A 203 32.32 24.40 -38.07
N ALA A 204 32.22 23.44 -37.14
CA ALA A 204 33.38 22.97 -36.39
C ALA A 204 34.42 22.22 -37.26
N LYS A 205 33.97 21.51 -38.31
CA LYS A 205 34.90 20.84 -39.24
C LYS A 205 35.62 21.86 -40.14
N GLU A 206 34.92 22.91 -40.56
CA GLU A 206 35.48 23.98 -41.40
C GLU A 206 36.55 24.80 -40.66
N LYS A 207 36.46 24.88 -39.33
CA LYS A 207 37.43 25.59 -38.48
C LYS A 207 38.70 24.79 -38.13
N GLY A 208 38.87 23.58 -38.65
CA GLY A 208 40.16 22.88 -38.64
C GLY A 208 40.81 22.67 -37.27
N THR A 209 40.07 22.12 -36.29
CA THR A 209 40.68 21.39 -35.16
C THR A 209 40.65 19.89 -35.41
#